data_AF-A0A1Y1R747-F1
#
_entry.id   AF-A0A1Y1R747-F1
#
_cell.length_a   1.000
_cell.length_b   1.000
_cell.length_c   1.000
_cell.angle_alpha   90.00
_cell.angle_beta   90.00
_cell.angle_gamma   90.00
#
_symmetry.space_group_name_H-M   'P 1'
#
loop_
_entity.id
_entity.type
_entity.pdbx_description
1 polymer ?
#
loop_
_entity_poly.entity_id
_entity_poly.type
_entity_poly.pdbx_seq_one_letter_code
_entity_poly.pdbx_strand_id
1 'polypeptide(L)'
;MRYLMIFIRLLFLPVWLLAKLIYPDCRKSEPLITYAWFTSKKDYDAVVHPDANKAGDVLSYDEWKMQALDDIALYHRTGLNYIKVRIRPNTYHQWRKMARLPNTVNTRELYISNVCDQVMEDGIEPTYLPALTPAQKELETCH
;
A
#
# COMPACT_ATOMS: atom_id res chain seq x y z
N MET A 1 -3.23 -50.49 -4.93
CA MET A 1 -2.99 -49.18 -4.25
C MET A 1 -3.58 -47.97 -4.98
N ARG A 2 -3.52 -47.88 -6.31
CA ARG A 2 -4.04 -46.74 -7.10
C ARG A 2 -5.54 -46.45 -6.87
N TYR A 3 -6.36 -47.49 -6.77
CA TYR A 3 -7.80 -47.36 -6.50
C TYR A 3 -8.15 -46.97 -5.05
N LEU A 4 -7.31 -47.36 -4.08
CA LEU A 4 -7.46 -46.98 -2.68
C LEU A 4 -7.34 -45.45 -2.51
N MET A 5 -6.34 -44.84 -3.16
CA MET A 5 -6.18 -43.38 -3.14
C MET A 5 -7.33 -42.63 -3.81
N ILE A 6 -7.91 -43.20 -4.88
CA ILE A 6 -9.09 -42.60 -5.54
C ILE A 6 -10.30 -42.62 -4.60
N PHE A 7 -10.50 -43.74 -3.89
CA PHE A 7 -11.57 -43.87 -2.91
C PHE A 7 -11.43 -42.89 -1.74
N ILE A 8 -10.21 -42.74 -1.21
CA ILE A 8 -9.92 -41.77 -0.15
C ILE A 8 -10.25 -40.34 -0.65
N ARG A 9 -9.82 -39.97 -1.85
CA ARG A 9 -10.11 -38.63 -2.41
C ARG A 9 -11.61 -38.39 -2.59
N LEU A 10 -12.37 -39.39 -3.05
CA LEU A 10 -13.83 -39.30 -3.19
C LEU A 10 -14.55 -39.19 -1.86
N LEU A 11 -14.07 -39.87 -0.82
CA LEU A 11 -14.64 -39.81 0.53
C LEU A 11 -14.47 -38.42 1.16
N PHE A 12 -13.33 -37.77 0.93
CA PHE A 12 -13.02 -36.45 1.50
C PHE A 12 -13.44 -35.27 0.60
N LEU A 13 -13.85 -35.52 -0.64
CA LEU A 13 -14.34 -34.49 -1.57
C LEU A 13 -15.52 -33.67 -1.01
N PRO A 14 -16.56 -34.28 -0.39
CA PRO A 14 -17.70 -33.55 0.14
C PRO A 14 -17.31 -32.68 1.34
N VAL A 15 -16.41 -33.19 2.20
CA VAL A 15 -15.89 -32.45 3.36
C VAL A 15 -15.08 -31.25 2.88
N TRP A 16 -14.27 -31.40 1.83
CA TRP A 16 -13.51 -30.31 1.22
C TRP A 16 -14.42 -29.25 0.59
N LEU A 17 -15.49 -29.66 -0.10
CA LEU A 17 -16.51 -28.75 -0.67
C LEU A 17 -17.26 -27.98 0.41
N LEU A 18 -17.69 -28.65 1.49
CA LEU A 18 -18.34 -28.01 2.63
C LEU A 18 -17.39 -27.06 3.36
N ALA A 19 -16.13 -27.45 3.53
CA ALA A 19 -15.10 -26.57 4.10
C ALA A 19 -14.90 -25.31 3.25
N LYS A 20 -14.88 -25.42 1.91
CA LYS A 20 -14.80 -24.26 1.02
C LYS A 20 -16.06 -23.40 1.01
N LEU A 21 -17.22 -23.98 1.30
CA LEU A 21 -18.49 -23.26 1.36
C LEU A 21 -18.64 -22.48 2.68
N ILE A 22 -18.20 -23.09 3.80
CA ILE A 22 -18.24 -22.50 5.15
C ILE A 22 -17.08 -21.51 5.35
N TYR A 23 -15.91 -21.82 4.79
CA TYR A 23 -14.74 -20.95 4.75
C TYR A 23 -14.46 -20.54 3.30
N PRO A 24 -15.30 -19.68 2.69
CA PRO A 24 -14.98 -19.12 1.38
C PRO A 24 -13.63 -18.43 1.52
N ASP A 25 -12.67 -18.77 0.64
CA ASP A 25 -11.28 -18.30 0.64
C ASP A 25 -11.17 -16.89 1.25
N CYS A 26 -10.87 -16.81 2.56
CA CYS A 26 -10.81 -15.54 3.31
C CYS A 26 -9.65 -14.63 2.85
N ARG A 27 -8.99 -15.00 1.76
CA ARG A 27 -7.89 -14.30 1.10
C ARG A 27 -8.32 -13.60 -0.18
N LYS A 28 -9.58 -13.17 -0.31
CA LYS A 28 -9.82 -11.91 -1.01
C LYS A 28 -9.48 -10.80 -0.03
N SER A 29 -8.20 -10.66 0.30
CA SER A 29 -7.72 -9.42 0.90
C SER A 29 -8.14 -8.31 -0.05
N GLU A 30 -8.98 -7.40 0.43
CA GLU A 30 -9.31 -6.20 -0.33
C GLU A 30 -8.02 -5.59 -0.90
N PRO A 31 -8.05 -5.04 -2.12
CA PRO A 31 -6.86 -4.44 -2.70
C PRO A 31 -6.36 -3.36 -1.75
N LEU A 32 -5.19 -3.60 -1.16
CA LEU A 32 -4.56 -2.71 -0.21
C LEU A 32 -4.05 -1.49 -0.96
N ILE A 33 -4.71 -0.34 -0.78
CA ILE A 33 -4.34 0.87 -1.50
C ILE A 33 -3.15 1.51 -0.78
N THR A 34 -1.97 1.47 -1.40
CA THR A 34 -0.76 2.08 -0.83
C THR A 34 -0.55 3.47 -1.41
N TYR A 35 -0.31 4.46 -0.55
CA TYR A 35 -0.15 5.85 -0.96
C TYR A 35 1.18 6.43 -0.46
N ALA A 36 1.89 7.15 -1.33
CA ALA A 36 3.12 7.86 -1.00
C ALA A 36 2.82 9.01 -0.03
N TRP A 37 3.53 9.12 1.09
CA TRP A 37 3.36 10.25 2.02
C TRP A 37 4.69 10.94 2.34
N PHE A 38 4.72 12.26 2.17
CA PHE A 38 5.87 13.11 2.48
C PHE A 38 5.55 13.99 3.70
N THR A 39 6.51 14.11 4.61
CA THR A 39 6.32 14.94 5.81
C THR A 39 6.51 16.43 5.57
N SER A 40 7.28 16.80 4.55
CA SER A 40 7.57 18.18 4.25
C SER A 40 7.80 18.37 2.74
N LYS A 41 7.63 19.62 2.28
CA LYS A 41 8.01 20.01 0.92
C LYS A 41 9.47 19.69 0.61
N LYS A 42 10.36 19.87 1.59
CA LYS A 42 11.79 19.52 1.46
C LYS A 42 11.99 18.02 1.18
N ASP A 43 11.25 17.14 1.85
CA ASP A 43 11.35 15.70 1.61
C ASP A 43 10.82 15.33 0.22
N TYR A 44 9.72 15.96 -0.20
CA TYR A 44 9.16 15.81 -1.54
C TYR A 44 10.19 16.22 -2.59
N ASP A 45 10.73 17.44 -2.50
CA ASP A 45 11.69 17.99 -3.45
C ASP A 45 12.96 17.12 -3.50
N ALA A 46 13.44 16.63 -2.36
CA ALA A 46 14.60 15.74 -2.31
C ALA A 46 14.37 14.41 -3.04
N VAL A 47 13.15 13.86 -3.03
CA VAL A 47 12.82 12.61 -3.71
C VAL A 47 12.50 12.83 -5.18
N VAL A 48 11.81 13.91 -5.51
CA VAL A 48 11.17 14.13 -6.81
C VAL A 48 12.04 14.97 -7.75
N HIS A 49 12.73 15.98 -7.23
CA HIS A 49 13.51 16.94 -8.02
C HIS A 49 15.05 16.70 -8.16
N PRO A 50 15.72 15.68 -7.60
CA PRO A 50 17.18 15.58 -7.71
C PRO A 50 17.66 15.27 -9.15
N ASP A 51 16.78 14.82 -10.04
CA ASP A 51 17.10 14.42 -11.42
C ASP A 51 16.31 15.24 -12.47
N ALA A 52 16.05 16.53 -12.20
CA ALA A 52 15.18 17.47 -12.94
C ALA A 52 15.42 17.66 -14.47
N ASN A 53 16.26 16.85 -15.11
CA ASN A 53 16.48 16.82 -16.55
C ASN A 53 15.45 15.96 -17.32
N LYS A 54 14.48 15.33 -16.64
CA LYS A 54 13.36 14.65 -17.30
C LYS A 54 12.05 15.13 -16.69
N ALA A 55 11.59 16.27 -17.19
CA ALA A 55 10.25 16.80 -16.97
C ALA A 55 9.20 15.84 -17.56
N GLY A 56 8.90 14.77 -16.83
CA GLY A 56 7.59 14.13 -16.93
C GLY A 56 6.58 14.93 -16.09
N ASP A 57 5.28 14.66 -16.28
CA ASP A 57 4.15 15.24 -15.53
C ASP A 57 4.30 14.99 -14.02
N VAL A 58 5.13 15.80 -13.38
CA VAL A 58 5.39 15.77 -11.96
C VAL A 58 4.68 16.97 -11.38
N LEU A 59 3.66 16.69 -10.56
CA LEU A 59 2.93 17.70 -9.82
C LEU A 59 3.87 18.48 -8.91
N SER A 60 3.55 19.76 -8.68
CA SER A 60 4.14 20.49 -7.58
C SER A 60 3.76 19.85 -6.24
N TYR A 61 4.51 20.16 -5.18
CA TYR A 61 4.20 19.66 -3.84
C TYR A 61 2.76 19.98 -3.40
N ASP A 62 2.29 21.19 -3.69
CA ASP A 62 0.96 21.63 -3.28
C ASP A 62 -0.14 20.91 -4.08
N GLU A 63 0.04 20.74 -5.39
CA GLU A 63 -0.86 19.95 -6.24
C GLU A 63 -0.89 18.48 -5.81
N TRP A 64 0.27 17.87 -5.58
CA TRP A 64 0.38 16.51 -5.06
C TRP A 64 -0.36 16.38 -3.73
N LYS A 65 -0.18 17.33 -2.80
CA LYS A 65 -0.79 17.29 -1.48
C LYS A 65 -2.31 17.42 -1.55
N MET A 66 -2.83 18.31 -2.40
CA MET A 66 -4.27 18.45 -2.62
C MET A 66 -4.86 17.15 -3.17
N GLN A 67 -4.27 16.60 -4.23
CA GLN A 67 -4.73 15.34 -4.81
C GLN A 67 -4.68 14.19 -3.80
N ALA A 68 -3.60 14.09 -3.02
CA ALA A 68 -3.46 13.09 -1.97
C ALA A 68 -4.58 13.15 -0.92
N LEU A 69 -4.96 14.36 -0.51
CA LEU A 69 -6.03 14.56 0.45
C LEU A 69 -7.40 14.22 -0.14
N ASP A 70 -7.64 14.57 -1.40
CA ASP A 70 -8.86 14.23 -2.13
C ASP A 70 -9.02 12.71 -2.31
N ASP A 71 -7.95 12.02 -2.69
CA ASP A 71 -7.90 10.56 -2.82
C ASP A 71 -8.18 9.88 -1.47
N ILE A 72 -7.54 10.35 -0.40
CA ILE A 72 -7.78 9.85 0.97
C ILE A 72 -9.25 10.05 1.38
N ALA A 73 -9.83 11.21 1.07
CA ALA A 73 -11.24 11.48 1.36
C ALA A 73 -12.16 10.55 0.56
N LEU A 74 -11.83 10.26 -0.70
CA LEU A 74 -12.55 9.31 -1.55
C LEU A 74 -12.49 7.89 -0.99
N TYR A 75 -11.31 7.40 -0.59
CA TYR A 75 -11.15 6.07 -0.01
C TYR A 75 -11.95 5.92 1.28
N HIS A 76 -11.91 6.94 2.13
CA HIS A 76 -12.70 6.96 3.35
C HIS A 76 -14.22 6.94 3.07
N ARG A 77 -14.71 7.64 2.04
CA ARG A 77 -16.14 7.64 1.67
C ARG A 77 -16.59 6.32 1.07
N THR A 78 -15.69 5.63 0.37
CA THR A 78 -15.97 4.35 -0.31
C THR A 78 -15.77 3.13 0.59
N GLY A 79 -15.27 3.33 1.81
CA GLY A 79 -14.97 2.24 2.74
C GLY A 79 -13.72 1.44 2.36
N LEU A 80 -12.88 1.98 1.47
CA LEU A 80 -11.65 1.32 1.04
C LEU A 80 -10.53 1.55 2.06
N ASN A 81 -9.83 0.47 2.37
CA ASN A 81 -8.66 0.50 3.23
C ASN A 81 -7.43 1.01 2.47
N TYR A 82 -6.67 1.91 3.10
CA TYR A 82 -5.46 2.46 2.51
C TYR A 82 -4.33 2.58 3.54
N ILE A 83 -3.09 2.51 3.05
CA ILE A 83 -1.87 2.63 3.85
C ILE A 83 -1.08 3.85 3.37
N LYS A 84 -0.74 4.72 4.31
CA LYS A 84 0.21 5.82 4.07
C LYS A 84 1.63 5.32 4.27
N VAL A 85 2.42 5.27 3.21
CA VAL A 85 3.83 4.90 3.27
C VAL A 85 4.67 6.16 3.33
N ARG A 86 5.26 6.43 4.49
CA ARG A 86 6.14 7.59 4.67
C ARG A 86 7.45 7.38 3.92
N ILE A 87 7.71 8.22 2.92
CA ILE A 87 8.96 8.16 2.15
C ILE A 87 10.03 9.01 2.86
N ARG A 88 11.14 8.36 3.21
CA ARG A 88 12.34 9.04 3.74
C ARG A 88 13.35 9.21 2.60
N PRO A 89 13.78 10.45 2.26
CA PRO A 89 14.64 10.67 1.10
C PRO A 89 15.92 9.83 1.11
N ASN A 90 16.62 9.79 2.24
CA ASN A 90 17.88 9.03 2.37
C ASN A 90 17.68 7.53 2.11
N THR A 91 16.63 6.93 2.68
CA THR A 91 16.34 5.51 2.51
C THR A 91 15.93 5.19 1.07
N TYR A 92 15.07 6.03 0.48
CA TYR A 92 14.69 5.91 -0.93
C TYR A 92 15.91 5.99 -1.86
N HIS A 93 16.80 6.97 -1.66
CA HIS A 93 17.99 7.12 -2.48
C HIS A 93 18.96 5.95 -2.35
N GLN A 94 19.17 5.43 -1.13
CA GLN A 94 20.00 4.26 -0.90
C GLN A 94 19.43 3.03 -1.61
N TRP A 95 18.14 2.75 -1.43
CA TRP A 95 17.45 1.65 -2.10
C TRP A 95 17.54 1.78 -3.63
N ARG A 96 17.22 2.97 -4.17
CA ARG A 96 17.27 3.25 -5.61
C ARG A 96 18.67 3.00 -6.18
N LYS A 97 19.70 3.46 -5.47
CA LYS A 97 21.11 3.28 -5.86
C LYS A 97 21.52 1.80 -5.83
N MET A 98 21.09 1.05 -4.82
CA MET A 98 21.34 -0.39 -4.71
C MET A 98 20.65 -1.16 -5.85
N ALA A 99 19.40 -0.81 -6.16
CA ALA A 99 18.62 -1.41 -7.24
C ALA A 99 19.00 -0.91 -8.65
N ARG A 100 19.85 0.12 -8.74
CA ARG A 100 20.28 0.77 -9.99
C ARG A 100 19.12 1.27 -10.85
N LEU A 101 18.07 1.79 -10.21
CA LEU A 101 16.86 2.26 -10.89
C LEU A 101 16.91 3.77 -11.17
N PRO A 102 16.34 4.25 -12.30
CA PRO A 102 16.19 5.68 -12.56
C PRO A 102 15.16 6.31 -11.62
N ASN A 103 15.23 7.61 -11.35
CA ASN A 103 14.19 8.30 -10.58
C ASN A 103 12.97 8.57 -11.48
N THR A 104 11.91 7.78 -11.35
CA THR A 104 10.67 7.91 -12.11
C THR A 104 9.46 7.76 -11.19
N VAL A 105 8.25 8.01 -11.68
CA VAL A 105 7.00 7.69 -10.95
C VAL A 105 6.98 6.19 -10.62
N ASN A 106 7.17 5.33 -11.62
CA ASN A 106 7.15 3.87 -11.46
C ASN A 106 8.20 3.37 -10.45
N THR A 107 9.40 3.97 -10.40
CA THR A 107 10.41 3.60 -9.40
C THR A 107 9.96 3.97 -7.98
N ARG A 108 9.26 5.10 -7.81
CA ARG A 108 8.69 5.50 -6.52
C ARG A 108 7.56 4.56 -6.09
N GLU A 109 6.69 4.17 -7.01
CA GLU A 109 5.65 3.16 -6.75
C GLU A 109 6.25 1.80 -6.38
N LEU A 110 7.30 1.37 -7.09
CA LEU A 110 8.02 0.14 -6.79
C LEU A 110 8.65 0.17 -5.39
N TYR A 111 9.21 1.31 -4.99
CA TYR A 111 9.72 1.49 -3.63
C TYR A 111 8.62 1.34 -2.58
N ILE A 112 7.46 1.94 -2.81
CA ILE A 112 6.30 1.86 -1.91
C ILE A 112 5.82 0.42 -1.77
N SER A 113 5.68 -0.30 -2.89
CA SER A 113 5.33 -1.73 -2.89
C SER A 113 6.35 -2.53 -2.07
N ASN A 114 7.65 -2.35 -2.34
CA ASN A 114 8.72 -3.06 -1.63
C ASN A 114 8.67 -2.81 -0.11
N VAL A 115 8.42 -1.57 0.33
CA VAL A 115 8.30 -1.26 1.75
C VAL A 115 7.07 -1.94 2.35
N CYS A 116 5.94 -1.93 1.66
CA CYS A 116 4.73 -2.62 2.12
C CYS A 116 4.93 -4.14 2.20
N ASP A 117 5.55 -4.74 1.18
CA ASP A 117 5.84 -6.18 1.15
C ASP A 117 6.74 -6.57 2.32
N GLN A 118 7.79 -5.80 2.60
CA GLN A 118 8.68 -6.03 3.75
C GLN A 118 7.93 -5.95 5.08
N VAL A 119 7.08 -4.94 5.28
CA VAL A 119 6.30 -4.78 6.51
C VAL A 119 5.32 -5.95 6.71
N MET A 120 4.68 -6.40 5.63
CA MET A 120 3.78 -7.56 5.66
C MET A 120 4.54 -8.88 5.91
N GLU A 121 5.73 -9.06 5.33
CA GLU A 121 6.60 -10.21 5.57
C GLU A 121 7.11 -10.28 7.01
N ASP A 122 7.42 -9.12 7.60
CA ASP A 122 7.84 -9.00 9.02
C ASP A 122 6.71 -9.29 10.02
N GLY A 123 5.50 -9.63 9.53
CA GLY A 123 4.33 -9.94 10.35
C GLY A 123 3.73 -8.72 11.05
N ILE A 124 4.15 -7.52 10.66
CA ILE A 124 3.55 -6.27 11.12
C ILE A 124 2.32 -6.04 10.25
N GLU A 125 1.16 -6.46 10.75
CA GLU A 125 -0.10 -6.09 10.12
C GLU A 125 -0.21 -4.55 10.13
N PRO A 126 -0.35 -3.92 8.95
CA PRO A 126 -0.45 -2.47 8.87
C PRO A 126 -1.65 -2.04 9.71
N THR A 127 -1.39 -1.28 10.77
CA THR A 127 -2.43 -0.86 11.70
C THR A 127 -3.41 0.03 10.95
N TYR A 128 -4.59 -0.53 10.67
CA TYR A 128 -5.72 0.19 10.11
C TYR A 128 -6.04 1.34 11.07
N LEU A 129 -5.71 2.57 10.68
CA LEU A 129 -6.25 3.72 11.39
C LEU A 129 -7.73 3.74 11.08
N PRO A 130 -8.63 3.50 12.06
CA PRO A 130 -10.04 3.71 11.81
C PRO A 130 -10.22 5.15 11.33
N ALA A 131 -11.16 5.33 10.40
CA ALA A 131 -11.73 6.62 10.05
C ALA A 131 -11.74 7.56 11.26
N LEU A 132 -10.91 8.60 11.24
CA LEU A 132 -10.90 9.61 12.31
C LEU A 132 -12.33 10.17 12.40
N THR A 133 -12.92 10.03 13.57
CA THR A 133 -14.23 10.62 13.84
C THR A 133 -14.16 12.14 13.60
N PRO A 134 -15.27 12.81 13.26
CA PRO A 134 -15.27 14.26 13.05
C PRO A 134 -14.61 15.05 14.20
N ALA A 135 -14.79 14.58 15.43
CA ALA A 135 -14.15 15.14 16.62
C ALA A 135 -12.61 15.05 16.63
N GLN A 136 -12.04 14.01 16.01
CA GLN A 136 -10.58 13.85 15.92
C GLN A 136 -9.97 14.69 14.79
N LYS A 137 -10.75 15.08 13.77
CA LYS A 137 -10.30 16.02 12.72
C LYS A 137 -10.14 17.45 13.23
N GLU A 138 -10.98 17.88 14.18
CA GLU A 138 -10.89 19.23 14.76
C GLU A 138 -9.65 19.43 15.64
N LEU A 139 -9.13 18.35 16.23
CA LEU A 139 -7.92 18.37 17.05
C LEU A 139 -6.62 18.51 16.23
N GLU A 140 -6.57 18.00 14.99
CA GLU A 140 -5.39 18.17 14.12
C GLU A 140 -5.28 19.57 13.49
N THR A 141 -6.37 20.32 13.43
CA THR A 141 -6.38 21.69 12.89
C THR A 141 -5.96 22.79 13.89
N CYS A 142 -5.69 22.43 15.14
CA CYS A 142 -5.39 23.38 16.22
C CYS A 142 -3.90 23.51 16.60
N HIS A 143 -2.97 23.07 15.76
CA HIS A 143 -1.52 23.23 16.00
C HIS A 143 -0.78 23.90 14.84
#